data_AF-A0A7S3T4X5-F1
#
_entry.id   AF-A0A7S3T4X5-F1
#
_cell.length_a   1.000
_cell.length_b   1.000
_cell.length_c   1.000
_cell.angle_alpha   90.00
_cell.angle_beta   90.00
_cell.angle_gamma   90.00
#
_symmetry.space_group_name_H-M   'P 1'
#
loop_
_entity.id
_entity.type
_entity.pdbx_description
1 polymer ?
#
loop_
_entity_poly.entity_id
_entity_poly.type
_entity_poly.pdbx_seq_one_letter_code
_entity_poly.pdbx_strand_id
1 'polypeptide(L)'
;AAEAEAAAAAERQAASDSDATEARRQAEAAAAELQAARDATGASSAGSGEEEVAEVVLDMDFEAVAAARSDFDAAFCRDVAASLGVDVGAVSLLSLAGGSVVARFRVGGVQGVAAQLGGGSGLSTGAMTEFNGGSLVGVKSLGPAEGGAVAVAEALSAELEEARAALAARDAGLRKQQAQVAAIKDKSKQFIVRLGDEKRSLEAALASSKASYEELSERLGRSLDEKRSVAAAASAAEAASAETRGELDALRSEAEAARRAEARASEALRKGEAALRESLGKVEGLELDLASARAELTRQKSLAEMALRAKEAELGAAAEQGRVAEVRAAEVREQAAALERSLEVASLAAREELEVACLAARDEERSRADAAEAERARAEEQLE
;
A
#
# COMPACT_ATOMS: atom_id res chain seq x y z
N ALA A 1 19.73 -8.43 -27.43
CA ALA A 1 19.60 -8.71 -25.98
C ALA A 1 19.46 -7.41 -25.18
N ALA A 2 20.46 -6.52 -25.13
CA ALA A 2 20.38 -5.24 -24.41
C ALA A 2 19.27 -4.30 -24.92
N GLU A 3 19.01 -4.23 -26.22
CA GLU A 3 17.90 -3.44 -26.78
C GLU A 3 16.51 -4.02 -26.44
N ALA A 4 16.41 -5.35 -26.33
CA ALA A 4 15.16 -6.03 -25.94
C ALA A 4 14.85 -5.82 -24.45
N GLU A 5 15.89 -5.75 -23.61
CA GLU A 5 15.76 -5.48 -22.18
C GLU A 5 15.40 -4.00 -21.91
N ALA A 6 15.95 -3.07 -22.71
CA ALA A 6 15.59 -1.66 -22.67
C ALA A 6 14.15 -1.39 -23.13
N ALA A 7 13.68 -2.10 -24.16
CA ALA A 7 12.29 -2.00 -24.62
C ALA A 7 11.29 -2.55 -23.58
N ALA A 8 11.60 -3.69 -22.96
CA ALA A 8 10.77 -4.28 -21.91
C ALA A 8 10.74 -3.43 -20.62
N ALA A 9 11.84 -2.73 -20.30
CA ALA A 9 11.86 -1.77 -19.19
C ALA A 9 11.03 -0.52 -19.48
N ALA A 10 11.02 -0.05 -20.73
CA ALA A 10 10.21 1.10 -21.14
C ALA A 10 8.70 0.80 -21.12
N GLU A 11 8.27 -0.40 -21.54
CA GLU A 11 6.86 -0.83 -21.44
C GLU A 11 6.38 -0.96 -19.98
N ARG A 12 7.21 -1.50 -19.09
CA ARG A 12 6.88 -1.59 -17.65
C ARG A 12 6.79 -0.20 -17.00
N GLN A 13 7.63 0.74 -17.43
CA GLN A 13 7.58 2.12 -16.96
C GLN A 13 6.30 2.82 -17.46
N ALA A 14 5.92 2.62 -18.72
CA ALA A 14 4.68 3.19 -19.28
C ALA A 14 3.42 2.63 -18.60
N ALA A 15 3.40 1.34 -18.25
CA ALA A 15 2.31 0.73 -17.47
C ALA A 15 2.25 1.31 -16.04
N SER A 16 3.39 1.41 -15.36
CA SER A 16 3.49 2.01 -14.02
C SER A 16 3.06 3.48 -13.99
N ASP A 17 3.42 4.27 -15.01
CA ASP A 17 3.06 5.68 -15.11
C ASP A 17 1.57 5.85 -15.46
N SER A 18 0.99 4.92 -16.23
CA SER A 18 -0.46 4.84 -16.53
C SER A 18 -1.26 4.52 -15.26
N ASP A 19 -0.85 3.51 -14.49
CA ASP A 19 -1.53 3.12 -13.25
C ASP A 19 -1.46 4.24 -12.20
N ALA A 20 -0.34 4.96 -12.12
CA ALA A 20 -0.19 6.12 -11.24
C ALA A 20 -1.06 7.32 -11.67
N THR A 21 -1.26 7.52 -12.98
CA THR A 21 -2.16 8.58 -13.47
C THR A 21 -3.63 8.22 -13.29
N GLU A 22 -3.99 6.94 -13.39
CA GLU A 22 -5.34 6.45 -13.14
C GLU A 22 -5.70 6.50 -11.65
N ALA A 23 -4.78 6.09 -10.77
CA ALA A 23 -4.94 6.23 -9.31
C ALA A 23 -5.07 7.69 -8.88
N ARG A 24 -4.33 8.62 -9.53
CA ARG A 24 -4.46 10.05 -9.26
C ARG A 24 -5.79 10.62 -9.75
N ARG A 25 -6.29 10.18 -10.91
CA ARG A 25 -7.63 10.53 -11.39
C ARG A 25 -8.74 10.00 -10.48
N GLN A 26 -8.60 8.77 -9.98
CA GLN A 26 -9.57 8.18 -9.03
C GLN A 26 -9.55 8.92 -7.69
N ALA A 27 -8.37 9.32 -7.20
CA ALA A 27 -8.26 10.13 -5.98
C ALA A 27 -8.83 11.56 -6.17
N GLU A 28 -8.61 12.19 -7.32
CA GLU A 28 -9.19 13.49 -7.65
C GLU A 28 -10.71 13.41 -7.86
N ALA A 29 -11.22 12.33 -8.46
CA ALA A 29 -12.66 12.07 -8.58
C ALA A 29 -13.32 11.82 -7.22
N ALA A 30 -12.69 11.04 -6.34
CA ALA A 30 -13.17 10.80 -4.98
C ALA A 30 -13.13 12.09 -4.13
N ALA A 31 -12.11 12.93 -4.30
CA ALA A 31 -12.06 14.24 -3.64
C ALA A 31 -13.14 15.20 -4.17
N ALA A 32 -13.43 15.16 -5.47
CA ALA A 32 -14.52 15.94 -6.06
C ALA A 32 -15.91 15.45 -5.61
N GLU A 33 -16.12 14.14 -5.47
CA GLU A 33 -17.34 13.57 -4.89
C GLU A 33 -17.50 13.93 -3.41
N LEU A 34 -16.44 13.90 -2.62
CA LEU A 34 -16.47 14.35 -1.21
C LEU A 34 -16.74 15.85 -1.10
N GLN A 35 -16.19 16.67 -2.00
CA GLN A 35 -16.47 18.10 -2.07
C GLN A 35 -17.92 18.35 -2.51
N ALA A 36 -18.45 17.61 -3.49
CA ALA A 36 -19.83 17.71 -3.93
C ALA A 36 -20.83 17.24 -2.85
N ALA A 37 -20.49 16.20 -2.08
CA ALA A 37 -21.26 15.77 -0.91
C ALA A 37 -21.22 16.83 0.21
N ARG A 38 -20.10 17.55 0.35
CA ARG A 38 -19.95 18.69 1.27
C ARG A 38 -20.77 19.91 0.84
N ASP A 39 -20.83 20.18 -0.47
CA ASP A 39 -21.62 21.29 -1.00
C ASP A 39 -23.12 20.95 -0.98
N ALA A 40 -23.49 19.67 -1.16
CA ALA A 40 -24.85 19.17 -0.96
C ALA A 40 -25.30 19.22 0.51
N THR A 41 -24.40 18.96 1.47
CA THR A 41 -24.68 19.13 2.90
C THR A 41 -24.67 20.60 3.34
N GLY A 42 -23.85 21.45 2.71
CA GLY A 42 -23.84 22.91 2.96
C GLY A 42 -25.07 23.64 2.41
N ALA A 43 -25.59 23.20 1.26
CA ALA A 43 -26.82 23.75 0.66
C ALA A 43 -28.12 23.21 1.30
N SER A 44 -28.02 22.18 2.16
CA SER A 44 -29.15 21.64 2.94
C SER A 44 -29.21 22.17 4.39
N SER A 45 -28.69 23.37 4.65
CA SER A 45 -28.83 24.06 5.94
C SER A 45 -30.16 24.81 6.11
N ALA A 46 -31.12 24.60 5.21
CA ALA A 46 -32.48 25.11 5.30
C ALA A 46 -33.49 23.95 5.41
N GLY A 47 -33.46 23.23 6.54
CA GLY A 47 -34.43 22.18 6.85
C GLY A 47 -34.02 21.31 8.03
N SER A 48 -34.45 21.71 9.22
CA SER A 48 -34.40 21.00 10.51
C SER A 48 -34.33 19.46 10.45
N GLY A 49 -33.18 18.91 10.83
CA GLY A 49 -33.06 17.61 11.49
C GLY A 49 -32.10 17.81 12.64
N GLU A 50 -32.60 17.92 13.87
CA GLU A 50 -31.74 18.16 15.03
C GLU A 50 -30.85 16.93 15.29
N GLU A 51 -29.54 17.15 15.29
CA GLU A 51 -28.53 16.16 15.66
C GLU A 51 -28.15 16.36 17.12
N GLU A 52 -28.26 15.32 17.94
CA GLU A 52 -27.91 15.40 19.37
C GLU A 52 -26.66 14.59 19.70
N VAL A 53 -25.83 15.12 20.59
CA VAL A 53 -24.58 14.51 21.05
C VAL A 53 -24.72 14.08 22.50
N ALA A 54 -24.42 12.81 22.78
CA ALA A 54 -24.47 12.22 24.12
C ALA A 54 -23.13 11.56 24.47
N GLU A 55 -22.91 11.37 25.77
CA GLU A 55 -21.75 10.67 26.32
C GLU A 55 -22.22 9.50 27.19
N VAL A 56 -21.59 8.34 27.00
CA VAL A 56 -21.81 7.15 27.81
C VAL A 56 -20.49 6.61 28.35
N VAL A 57 -20.49 6.22 29.62
CA VAL A 57 -19.35 5.57 30.28
C VAL A 57 -19.68 4.10 30.45
N LEU A 58 -18.88 3.24 29.84
CA LEU A 58 -19.03 1.79 29.83
C LEU A 58 -17.98 1.13 30.72
N ASP A 59 -18.37 0.07 31.41
CA ASP A 59 -17.47 -0.75 32.22
C ASP A 59 -16.69 -1.73 31.35
N MET A 60 -15.77 -1.19 30.55
CA MET A 60 -14.92 -1.94 29.62
C MET A 60 -13.47 -1.49 29.72
N ASP A 61 -12.57 -2.40 29.34
CA ASP A 61 -11.14 -2.10 29.23
C ASP A 61 -10.84 -1.30 27.94
N PHE A 62 -10.25 -0.12 28.11
CA PHE A 62 -9.95 0.77 26.98
C PHE A 62 -8.86 0.22 26.06
N GLU A 63 -7.86 -0.50 26.58
CA GLU A 63 -6.79 -1.04 25.74
C GLU A 63 -7.31 -2.12 24.79
N ALA A 64 -8.16 -3.02 25.29
CA ALA A 64 -8.86 -4.01 24.47
C ALA A 64 -9.77 -3.36 23.40
N VAL A 65 -10.51 -2.32 23.76
CA VAL A 65 -11.40 -1.60 22.84
C VAL A 65 -10.61 -0.82 21.77
N ALA A 66 -9.52 -0.17 22.15
CA ALA A 66 -8.68 0.59 21.22
C ALA A 66 -8.00 -0.31 20.18
N ALA A 67 -7.62 -1.54 20.55
CA ALA A 67 -7.01 -2.51 19.64
C ALA A 67 -7.98 -3.03 18.57
N ALA A 68 -9.29 -3.08 18.86
CA ALA A 68 -10.34 -3.56 17.95
C ALA A 68 -11.45 -2.50 17.76
N ARG A 69 -11.04 -1.25 17.52
CA ARG A 69 -11.95 -0.09 17.50
C ARG A 69 -13.07 -0.19 16.47
N SER A 70 -12.79 -0.71 15.27
CA SER A 70 -13.83 -0.85 14.22
C SER A 70 -14.97 -1.78 14.64
N ASP A 71 -14.62 -2.87 15.34
CA ASP A 71 -15.58 -3.89 15.76
C ASP A 71 -16.40 -3.37 16.94
N PHE A 72 -15.75 -2.63 17.85
CA PHE A 72 -16.42 -1.91 18.91
C PHE A 72 -17.38 -0.84 18.36
N ASP A 73 -16.97 0.00 17.40
CA ASP A 73 -17.82 1.03 16.80
C ASP A 73 -19.10 0.42 16.20
N ALA A 74 -18.96 -0.70 15.48
CA ALA A 74 -20.10 -1.40 14.90
C ALA A 74 -21.04 -1.99 15.96
N ALA A 75 -20.49 -2.58 17.03
CA ALA A 75 -21.26 -3.12 18.15
C ALA A 75 -21.98 -2.00 18.91
N PHE A 76 -21.28 -0.92 19.23
CA PHE A 76 -21.79 0.26 19.91
C PHE A 76 -22.94 0.92 19.13
N CYS A 77 -22.74 1.19 17.83
CA CYS A 77 -23.76 1.83 17.02
C CYS A 77 -25.01 0.97 16.88
N ARG A 78 -24.85 -0.36 16.78
CA ARG A 78 -25.98 -1.30 16.75
C ARG A 78 -26.80 -1.26 18.03
N ASP A 79 -26.13 -1.25 19.18
CA ASP A 79 -26.75 -1.23 20.50
C ASP A 79 -27.49 0.09 20.78
N VAL A 80 -26.87 1.22 20.44
CA VAL A 80 -27.51 2.56 20.53
C VAL A 80 -28.69 2.67 19.57
N ALA A 81 -28.53 2.23 18.32
CA ALA A 81 -29.59 2.28 17.31
C ALA A 81 -30.80 1.42 17.72
N ALA A 82 -30.54 0.21 18.22
CA ALA A 82 -31.58 -0.69 18.74
C ALA A 82 -32.31 -0.08 19.94
N SER A 83 -31.59 0.61 20.83
CA SER A 83 -32.16 1.22 22.04
C SER A 83 -33.02 2.45 21.75
N LEU A 84 -32.70 3.17 20.67
CA LEU A 84 -33.44 4.36 20.22
C LEU A 84 -34.47 4.07 19.12
N GLY A 85 -34.49 2.86 18.58
CA GLY A 85 -35.36 2.49 17.45
C GLY A 85 -35.02 3.23 16.16
N VAL A 86 -33.74 3.56 15.94
CA VAL A 86 -33.25 4.26 14.74
C VAL A 86 -32.40 3.37 13.84
N ASP A 87 -32.13 3.84 12.63
CA ASP A 87 -31.18 3.17 11.73
C ASP A 87 -29.74 3.26 12.28
N VAL A 88 -28.95 2.20 12.07
CA VAL A 88 -27.55 2.16 12.53
C VAL A 88 -26.71 3.27 11.90
N GLY A 89 -27.02 3.66 10.65
CA GLY A 89 -26.35 4.77 9.96
C GLY A 89 -26.69 6.15 10.52
N ALA A 90 -27.73 6.28 11.35
CA ALA A 90 -28.05 7.52 12.06
C ALA A 90 -27.21 7.71 13.33
N VAL A 91 -26.49 6.68 13.78
CA VAL A 91 -25.61 6.74 14.95
C VAL A 91 -24.15 6.81 14.49
N SER A 92 -23.39 7.73 15.06
CA SER A 92 -21.96 7.84 14.78
C SER A 92 -21.18 7.99 16.08
N LEU A 93 -20.24 7.09 16.32
CA LEU A 93 -19.29 7.25 17.41
C LEU A 93 -18.27 8.34 17.03
N LEU A 94 -18.07 9.30 17.93
CA LEU A 94 -17.20 10.45 17.71
C LEU A 94 -15.83 10.24 18.36
N SER A 95 -15.79 9.77 19.61
CA SER A 95 -14.53 9.60 20.33
C SER A 95 -14.64 8.57 21.44
N LEU A 96 -13.49 7.98 21.76
CA LEU A 96 -13.29 7.08 22.90
C LEU A 96 -12.20 7.65 23.82
N ALA A 97 -12.45 7.67 25.13
CA ALA A 97 -11.46 8.03 26.15
C ALA A 97 -11.25 6.91 27.17
N GLY A 98 -10.06 6.89 27.77
CA GLY A 98 -9.54 5.76 28.58
C GLY A 98 -9.82 5.83 30.08
N GLY A 99 -9.64 4.68 30.74
CA GLY A 99 -9.98 4.42 32.15
C GLY A 99 -11.16 3.46 32.24
N SER A 100 -12.38 3.98 32.21
CA SER A 100 -13.57 3.27 31.74
C SER A 100 -13.88 3.81 30.35
N VAL A 101 -14.33 2.97 29.41
CA VAL A 101 -14.57 3.41 28.04
C VAL A 101 -15.63 4.51 28.02
N VAL A 102 -15.21 5.75 27.76
CA VAL A 102 -16.10 6.89 27.59
C VAL A 102 -16.33 7.08 26.10
N ALA A 103 -17.53 6.74 25.65
CA ALA A 103 -17.96 6.84 24.27
C ALA A 103 -18.81 8.11 24.09
N ARG A 104 -18.32 9.05 23.26
CA ARG A 104 -19.12 10.18 22.78
C ARG A 104 -19.69 9.83 21.43
N PHE A 105 -20.98 10.07 21.23
CA PHE A 105 -21.67 9.68 20.02
C PHE A 105 -22.71 10.71 19.62
N ARG A 106 -23.05 10.69 18.34
CA ARG A 106 -24.09 11.53 17.74
C ARG A 106 -25.21 10.63 17.23
N VAL A 107 -26.45 11.10 17.38
CA VAL A 107 -27.62 10.48 16.77
C VAL A 107 -28.36 11.53 15.95
N GLY A 108 -28.59 11.23 14.66
CA GLY A 108 -29.39 12.08 13.78
C GLY A 108 -30.89 11.83 13.96
N GLY A 109 -31.68 12.90 14.04
CA GLY A 109 -33.14 12.82 14.00
C GLY A 109 -33.84 12.42 15.31
N VAL A 110 -33.11 12.42 16.43
CA VAL A 110 -33.64 12.08 17.76
C VAL A 110 -33.33 13.20 18.76
N GLN A 111 -34.34 13.61 19.53
CA GLN A 111 -34.21 14.55 20.64
C GLN A 111 -34.29 13.82 22.00
N GLY A 112 -33.56 14.35 22.99
CA GLY A 112 -33.45 13.79 24.33
C GLY A 112 -32.72 12.45 24.38
N VAL A 113 -31.72 12.19 23.52
CA VAL A 113 -30.98 10.91 23.45
C VAL A 113 -30.50 10.47 24.82
N ALA A 114 -29.89 11.38 25.60
CA ALA A 114 -29.42 11.08 26.95
C ALA A 114 -30.56 10.74 27.93
N ALA A 115 -31.72 11.37 27.77
CA ALA A 115 -32.89 11.09 28.60
C ALA A 115 -33.59 9.77 28.21
N GLN A 116 -33.63 9.44 26.93
CA GLN A 116 -34.23 8.20 26.42
C GLN A 116 -33.41 6.98 26.82
N LEU A 117 -32.09 7.04 26.59
CA LEU A 117 -31.17 5.95 26.96
C LEU A 117 -30.93 5.87 28.48
N GLY A 118 -31.12 6.97 29.22
CA GLY A 118 -31.01 7.03 30.68
C GLY A 118 -32.30 6.71 31.42
N GLY A 119 -33.43 6.67 30.70
CA GLY A 119 -34.75 6.29 31.21
C GLY A 119 -34.93 4.78 31.34
N GLY A 120 -36.09 4.36 31.87
CA GLY A 120 -36.35 3.00 32.40
C GLY A 120 -36.14 1.78 31.50
N SER A 121 -35.75 1.95 30.24
CA SER A 121 -35.37 0.89 29.30
C SER A 121 -33.85 0.65 29.25
N GLY A 122 -33.04 1.66 29.56
CA GLY A 122 -31.58 1.62 29.49
C GLY A 122 -31.03 1.47 28.06
N LEU A 123 -29.73 1.73 27.90
CA LEU A 123 -28.99 1.32 26.70
C LEU A 123 -28.85 -0.21 26.69
N SER A 124 -29.35 -0.86 25.64
CA SER A 124 -29.07 -2.27 25.35
C SER A 124 -27.58 -2.44 25.11
N THR A 125 -26.93 -3.39 25.76
CA THR A 125 -25.49 -3.66 25.61
C THR A 125 -25.20 -5.04 25.02
N GLY A 126 -26.15 -5.59 24.25
CA GLY A 126 -26.07 -6.95 23.72
C GLY A 126 -24.89 -7.15 22.77
N ALA A 127 -24.75 -6.30 21.75
CA ALA A 127 -23.66 -6.41 20.78
C ALA A 127 -22.30 -6.06 21.41
N MET A 128 -22.27 -5.09 22.34
CA MET A 128 -21.05 -4.75 23.08
C MET A 128 -20.62 -5.88 24.03
N THR A 129 -21.57 -6.61 24.61
CA THR A 129 -21.30 -7.80 25.44
C THR A 129 -20.72 -8.94 24.60
N GLU A 130 -21.22 -9.16 23.39
CA GLU A 130 -20.64 -10.12 22.44
C GLU A 130 -19.20 -9.74 22.05
N PHE A 131 -18.96 -8.45 21.75
CA PHE A 131 -17.63 -7.93 21.49
C PHE A 131 -16.69 -8.13 22.70
N ASN A 132 -17.19 -7.95 23.92
CA ASN A 132 -16.43 -8.15 25.16
C ASN A 132 -16.25 -9.63 25.56
N GLY A 133 -16.33 -10.55 24.59
CA GLY A 133 -16.17 -11.98 24.83
C GLY A 133 -17.26 -12.61 25.72
N GLY A 134 -18.46 -12.01 25.74
CA GLY A 134 -19.60 -12.45 26.56
C GLY A 134 -19.63 -11.87 27.98
N SER A 135 -18.67 -11.03 28.36
CA SER A 135 -18.68 -10.34 29.66
C SER A 135 -19.65 -9.16 29.61
N LEU A 136 -20.63 -9.15 30.51
CA LEU A 136 -21.67 -8.12 30.56
C LEU A 136 -21.07 -6.72 30.62
N VAL A 137 -21.43 -5.88 29.64
CA VAL A 137 -21.04 -4.48 29.60
C VAL A 137 -22.06 -3.67 30.40
N GLY A 138 -21.60 -3.11 31.52
CA GLY A 138 -22.39 -2.21 32.36
C GLY A 138 -22.28 -0.76 31.90
N VAL A 139 -23.39 -0.02 31.92
CA VAL A 139 -23.40 1.43 31.72
C VAL A 139 -23.25 2.11 33.07
N LYS A 140 -22.13 2.81 33.29
CA LYS A 140 -21.84 3.52 34.55
C LYS A 140 -22.55 4.86 34.64
N SER A 141 -22.58 5.60 33.53
CA SER A 141 -23.26 6.88 33.45
C SER A 141 -23.58 7.20 32.00
N LEU A 142 -24.67 7.94 31.82
CA LEU A 142 -25.09 8.47 30.54
C LEU A 142 -25.59 9.90 30.78
N GLY A 143 -25.10 10.83 29.96
CA GLY A 143 -25.47 12.24 30.09
C GLY A 143 -25.35 13.00 28.78
N PRO A 144 -25.92 14.23 28.73
CA PRO A 144 -25.62 15.15 27.64
C PRO A 144 -24.12 15.42 27.61
N ALA A 145 -23.51 15.48 26.43
CA ALA A 145 -22.10 15.79 26.31
C ALA A 145 -21.87 17.26 26.75
N GLU A 146 -21.34 17.48 27.95
CA GLU A 146 -20.95 18.81 28.41
C GLU A 146 -19.84 19.34 27.47
N GLY A 147 -20.14 20.42 26.73
CA GLY A 147 -19.24 21.02 25.72
C GLY A 147 -19.65 20.81 24.25
N GLY A 148 -20.94 20.55 23.99
CA GLY A 148 -21.56 20.22 22.71
C GLY A 148 -20.95 20.83 21.42
N ALA A 149 -20.98 20.02 20.34
CA ALA A 149 -20.67 20.29 18.92
C ALA A 149 -19.35 21.02 18.58
N VAL A 150 -19.00 22.09 19.28
CA VAL A 150 -17.80 22.90 19.12
C VAL A 150 -16.54 22.12 19.49
N ALA A 151 -16.54 21.39 20.61
CA ALA A 151 -15.39 20.55 20.99
C ALA A 151 -15.15 19.39 20.00
N VAL A 152 -16.22 18.91 19.35
CA VAL A 152 -16.16 17.86 18.32
C VAL A 152 -15.63 18.43 17.01
N ALA A 153 -16.05 19.63 16.62
CA ALA A 153 -15.52 20.33 15.46
C ALA A 153 -14.03 20.66 15.63
N GLU A 154 -13.61 21.06 16.84
CA GLU A 154 -12.20 21.30 17.16
C GLU A 154 -11.36 20.01 17.13
N ALA A 155 -11.86 18.90 17.68
CA ALA A 155 -11.16 17.62 17.65
C ALA A 155 -11.03 17.07 16.21
N LEU A 156 -12.10 17.10 15.42
CA LEU A 156 -12.06 16.71 14.00
C LEU A 156 -11.16 17.64 13.18
N SER A 157 -11.14 18.94 13.49
CA SER A 157 -10.22 19.89 12.84
C SER A 157 -8.76 19.58 13.18
N ALA A 158 -8.46 19.15 14.40
CA ALA A 158 -7.12 18.76 14.81
C ALA A 158 -6.66 17.47 14.09
N GLU A 159 -7.52 16.44 14.02
CA GLU A 159 -7.21 15.20 13.29
C GLU A 159 -7.04 15.46 11.78
N LEU A 160 -7.82 16.36 11.19
CA LEU A 160 -7.67 16.74 9.77
C LEU A 160 -6.33 17.44 9.50
N GLU A 161 -5.89 18.32 10.41
CA GLU A 161 -4.59 18.98 10.30
C GLU A 161 -3.43 17.99 10.51
N GLU A 162 -3.58 17.02 11.42
CA GLU A 162 -2.60 15.93 11.60
C GLU A 162 -2.52 15.04 10.34
N ALA A 163 -3.66 14.65 9.77
CA ALA A 163 -3.71 13.88 8.53
C ALA A 163 -3.09 14.66 7.35
N ARG A 164 -3.31 15.98 7.26
CA ARG A 164 -2.68 16.85 6.26
C ARG A 164 -1.17 16.93 6.46
N ALA A 165 -0.70 17.06 7.69
CA ALA A 165 0.73 17.07 7.99
C ALA A 165 1.40 15.74 7.64
N ALA A 166 0.74 14.61 7.94
CA ALA A 166 1.22 13.27 7.58
C ALA A 166 1.27 13.07 6.05
N LEU A 167 0.26 13.55 5.32
CA LEU A 167 0.23 13.50 3.85
C LEU A 167 1.37 14.35 3.25
N ALA A 168 1.57 15.58 3.76
CA ALA A 168 2.64 16.46 3.31
C ALA A 168 4.03 15.86 3.58
N ALA A 169 4.23 15.19 4.72
CA ALA A 169 5.46 14.49 5.04
C ALA A 169 5.72 13.30 4.09
N ARG A 170 4.67 12.54 3.75
CA ARG A 170 4.75 11.43 2.78
C ARG A 170 5.12 11.94 1.39
N ASP A 171 4.51 13.03 0.93
CA ASP A 171 4.82 13.65 -0.36
C ASP A 171 6.27 14.18 -0.41
N ALA A 172 6.74 14.77 0.68
CA ALA A 172 8.15 15.19 0.80
C ALA A 172 9.11 13.99 0.71
N GLY A 173 8.74 12.86 1.34
CA GLY A 173 9.47 11.60 1.23
C GLY A 173 9.56 11.06 -0.20
N LEU A 174 8.43 11.04 -0.91
CA LEU A 174 8.36 10.64 -2.32
C LEU A 174 9.22 11.52 -3.22
N ARG A 175 9.17 12.85 -3.05
CA ARG A 175 10.02 13.78 -3.81
C ARG A 175 11.52 13.53 -3.57
N LYS A 176 11.90 13.23 -2.32
CA LYS A 176 13.29 12.88 -1.98
C LYS A 176 13.75 11.60 -2.68
N GLN A 177 12.89 10.57 -2.71
CA GLN A 177 13.19 9.33 -3.43
C GLN A 177 13.30 9.55 -4.94
N GLN A 178 12.39 10.31 -5.54
CA GLN A 178 12.44 10.66 -6.96
C GLN A 178 13.73 11.42 -7.31
N ALA A 179 14.15 12.37 -6.48
CA ALA A 179 15.41 13.09 -6.66
C ALA A 179 16.63 12.16 -6.58
N GLN A 180 16.62 11.16 -5.70
CA GLN A 180 17.69 10.16 -5.61
C GLN A 180 17.76 9.28 -6.86
N VAL A 181 16.61 8.82 -7.37
CA VAL A 181 16.55 8.02 -8.61
C VAL A 181 17.05 8.83 -9.80
N ALA A 182 16.66 10.10 -9.93
CA ALA A 182 17.17 11.00 -10.96
C ALA A 182 18.70 11.16 -10.87
N ALA A 183 19.23 11.39 -9.66
CA ALA A 183 20.67 11.53 -9.44
C ALA A 183 21.45 10.24 -9.78
N ILE A 184 20.91 9.06 -9.46
CA ILE A 184 21.51 7.77 -9.85
C ILE A 184 21.52 7.62 -11.37
N LYS A 185 20.41 7.93 -12.04
CA LYS A 185 20.29 7.84 -13.50
C LYS A 185 21.31 8.73 -14.21
N ASP A 186 21.51 9.96 -13.72
CA ASP A 186 22.51 10.87 -14.28
C ASP A 186 23.94 10.39 -14.04
N LYS A 187 24.25 9.85 -12.85
CA LYS A 187 25.55 9.22 -12.59
C LYS A 187 25.80 8.02 -13.52
N SER A 188 24.79 7.18 -13.75
CA SER A 188 24.91 6.05 -14.68
C SER A 188 25.16 6.51 -16.11
N LYS A 189 24.48 7.57 -16.59
CA LYS A 189 24.76 8.16 -17.90
C LYS A 189 26.20 8.67 -18.02
N GLN A 190 26.67 9.39 -17.01
CA GLN A 190 28.06 9.88 -16.98
C GLN A 190 29.06 8.74 -17.00
N PHE A 191 28.79 7.66 -16.27
CA PHE A 191 29.64 6.48 -16.26
C PHE A 191 29.71 5.80 -17.63
N ILE A 192 28.57 5.67 -18.33
CA ILE A 192 28.53 5.11 -19.70
C ILE A 192 29.34 5.98 -20.68
N VAL A 193 29.20 7.30 -20.61
CA VAL A 193 29.99 8.22 -21.45
C VAL A 193 31.48 8.04 -21.18
N ARG A 194 31.88 8.00 -19.91
CA ARG A 194 33.28 7.80 -19.52
C ARG A 194 33.84 6.46 -20.01
N LEU A 195 33.10 5.37 -19.91
CA LEU A 195 33.49 4.07 -20.46
C LEU A 195 33.64 4.13 -22.00
N GLY A 196 32.76 4.86 -22.68
CA GLY A 196 32.86 5.09 -24.12
C GLY A 196 34.12 5.87 -24.50
N ASP A 197 34.50 6.88 -23.71
CA ASP A 197 35.71 7.66 -23.91
C ASP A 197 36.98 6.84 -23.62
N GLU A 198 36.98 6.07 -22.54
CA GLU A 198 38.08 5.15 -22.20
C GLU A 198 38.27 4.09 -23.29
N LYS A 199 37.18 3.51 -23.81
CA LYS A 199 37.23 2.58 -24.95
C LYS A 199 37.85 3.23 -26.19
N ARG A 200 37.41 4.43 -26.56
CA ARG A 200 37.96 5.17 -27.72
C ARG A 200 39.45 5.50 -27.54
N SER A 201 39.85 5.87 -26.33
CA SER A 201 41.25 6.12 -25.98
C SER A 201 42.11 4.85 -26.14
N LEU A 202 41.61 3.71 -25.67
CA LEU A 202 42.30 2.42 -25.82
C LEU A 202 42.38 1.98 -27.28
N GLU A 203 41.32 2.17 -28.08
CA GLU A 203 41.33 1.88 -29.51
C GLU A 203 42.36 2.75 -30.25
N ALA A 204 42.46 4.04 -29.91
CA ALA A 204 43.47 4.94 -30.46
C ALA A 204 44.90 4.54 -30.05
N ALA A 205 45.11 4.16 -28.79
CA ALA A 205 46.40 3.68 -28.30
C ALA A 205 46.81 2.37 -29.00
N LEU A 206 45.86 1.45 -29.21
CA LEU A 206 46.10 0.20 -29.94
C LEU A 206 46.45 0.47 -31.41
N ALA A 207 45.75 1.39 -32.08
CA ALA A 207 46.05 1.78 -33.45
C ALA A 207 47.45 2.41 -33.57
N SER A 208 47.81 3.30 -32.64
CA SER A 208 49.14 3.90 -32.57
C SER A 208 50.25 2.86 -32.34
N SER A 209 50.00 1.89 -31.45
CA SER A 209 50.94 0.80 -31.18
C SER A 209 51.13 -0.10 -32.40
N LYS A 210 50.07 -0.42 -33.14
CA LYS A 210 50.16 -1.18 -34.40
C LYS A 210 50.98 -0.46 -35.45
N ALA A 211 50.73 0.84 -35.66
CA ALA A 211 51.50 1.65 -36.60
C ALA A 211 53.00 1.69 -36.24
N SER A 212 53.30 1.84 -34.94
CA SER A 212 54.68 1.80 -34.45
C SER A 212 55.35 0.45 -34.69
N TYR A 213 54.60 -0.65 -34.56
CA TYR A 213 55.10 -2.00 -34.82
C TYR A 213 55.37 -2.24 -36.30
N GLU A 214 54.46 -1.78 -37.18
CA GLU A 214 54.64 -1.84 -38.63
C GLU A 214 55.90 -1.07 -39.06
N GLU A 215 56.10 0.15 -38.57
CA GLU A 215 57.29 0.95 -38.87
C GLU A 215 58.59 0.27 -38.40
N LEU A 216 58.60 -0.30 -37.18
CA LEU A 216 59.74 -1.06 -36.67
C LEU A 216 60.02 -2.31 -37.53
N SER A 217 58.97 -3.02 -37.95
CA SER A 217 59.10 -4.22 -38.77
C SER A 217 59.66 -3.91 -40.17
N GLU A 218 59.23 -2.81 -40.79
CA GLU A 218 59.77 -2.33 -42.06
C GLU A 218 61.22 -1.89 -41.92
N ARG A 219 61.54 -1.15 -40.86
CA ARG A 219 62.91 -0.67 -40.60
C ARG A 219 63.86 -1.85 -40.36
N LEU A 220 63.40 -2.89 -39.66
CA LEU A 220 64.15 -4.13 -39.50
C LEU A 220 64.33 -4.87 -40.83
N GLY A 221 63.27 -4.96 -41.64
CA GLY A 221 63.33 -5.55 -42.98
C GLY A 221 64.36 -4.86 -43.87
N ARG A 222 64.29 -3.53 -43.98
CA ARG A 222 65.27 -2.71 -44.72
C ARG A 222 66.69 -2.90 -44.20
N SER A 223 66.88 -2.91 -42.87
CA SER A 223 68.21 -3.12 -42.28
C SER A 223 68.78 -4.52 -42.56
N LEU A 224 67.92 -5.56 -42.58
CA LEU A 224 68.35 -6.91 -42.92
C LEU A 224 68.69 -7.06 -44.41
N ASP A 225 67.92 -6.42 -45.30
CA ASP A 225 68.20 -6.42 -46.73
C ASP A 225 69.46 -5.61 -47.06
N GLU A 226 69.69 -4.50 -46.37
CA GLU A 226 70.94 -3.73 -46.44
C GLU A 226 72.13 -4.54 -45.91
N LYS A 227 71.99 -5.25 -44.78
CA LYS A 227 73.04 -6.16 -44.30
C LYS A 227 73.30 -7.31 -45.26
N ARG A 228 72.28 -7.83 -45.94
CA ARG A 228 72.44 -8.86 -46.98
C ARG A 228 73.10 -8.31 -48.23
N SER A 229 72.78 -7.08 -48.64
CA SER A 229 73.43 -6.43 -49.80
C SER A 229 74.88 -6.06 -49.49
N VAL A 230 75.16 -5.58 -48.27
CA VAL A 230 76.53 -5.34 -47.77
C VAL A 230 77.28 -6.66 -47.61
N ALA A 231 76.67 -7.74 -47.14
CA ALA A 231 77.31 -9.05 -47.08
C ALA A 231 77.57 -9.64 -48.47
N ALA A 232 76.67 -9.43 -49.44
CA ALA A 232 76.88 -9.82 -50.83
C ALA A 232 78.01 -8.98 -51.47
N ALA A 233 78.04 -7.67 -51.21
CA ALA A 233 79.11 -6.77 -51.63
C ALA A 233 80.44 -7.08 -50.93
N ALA A 234 80.40 -7.50 -49.66
CA ALA A 234 81.56 -7.94 -48.90
C ALA A 234 82.07 -9.30 -49.40
N SER A 235 81.20 -10.22 -49.84
CA SER A 235 81.63 -11.44 -50.54
C SER A 235 82.26 -11.16 -51.91
N ALA A 236 81.86 -10.06 -52.55
CA ALA A 236 82.51 -9.56 -53.77
C ALA A 236 83.81 -8.78 -53.47
N ALA A 237 83.93 -8.18 -52.27
CA ALA A 237 85.08 -7.42 -51.80
C ALA A 237 86.09 -8.25 -50.98
N GLU A 238 85.77 -9.48 -50.58
CA GLU A 238 86.72 -10.47 -50.03
C GLU A 238 87.75 -10.94 -51.09
N ALA A 239 87.67 -10.41 -52.30
CA ALA A 239 88.77 -10.39 -53.27
C ALA A 239 89.78 -9.23 -53.08
N ALA A 240 89.58 -8.30 -52.13
CA ALA A 240 90.46 -7.13 -51.93
C ALA A 240 90.50 -6.59 -50.47
N SER A 241 91.44 -7.14 -49.69
CA SER A 241 92.35 -6.47 -48.73
C SER A 241 91.84 -5.53 -47.60
N ALA A 242 92.09 -5.98 -46.36
CA ALA A 242 92.80 -5.32 -45.24
C ALA A 242 92.45 -3.93 -44.66
N GLU A 243 91.31 -3.30 -45.00
CA GLU A 243 90.83 -2.07 -44.31
C GLU A 243 89.70 -2.34 -43.29
N THR A 244 89.55 -3.58 -42.80
CA THR A 244 88.35 -4.04 -42.10
C THR A 244 88.36 -3.98 -40.56
N ARG A 245 89.40 -3.43 -39.90
CA ARG A 245 89.45 -3.41 -38.42
C ARG A 245 88.75 -2.21 -37.76
N GLY A 246 88.86 -1.00 -38.31
CA GLY A 246 88.19 0.18 -37.74
C GLY A 246 86.67 0.18 -37.96
N GLU A 247 86.24 -0.31 -39.12
CA GLU A 247 84.82 -0.43 -39.48
C GLU A 247 84.11 -1.55 -38.69
N LEU A 248 84.81 -2.66 -38.39
CA LEU A 248 84.28 -3.71 -37.52
C LEU A 248 84.03 -3.23 -36.08
N ASP A 249 84.86 -2.33 -35.55
CA ASP A 249 84.68 -1.80 -34.20
C ASP A 249 83.53 -0.76 -34.13
N ALA A 250 83.35 0.05 -35.18
CA ALA A 250 82.18 0.94 -35.31
C ALA A 250 80.87 0.14 -35.44
N LEU A 251 80.85 -0.91 -36.27
CA LEU A 251 79.70 -1.81 -36.42
C LEU A 251 79.41 -2.61 -35.14
N ARG A 252 80.44 -2.96 -34.35
CA ARG A 252 80.26 -3.56 -33.01
C ARG A 252 79.62 -2.59 -32.03
N SER A 253 80.06 -1.33 -32.01
CA SER A 253 79.47 -0.28 -31.17
C SER A 253 78.00 -0.04 -31.52
N GLU A 254 77.66 0.04 -32.80
CA GLU A 254 76.27 0.16 -33.25
C GLU A 254 75.43 -1.09 -32.96
N ALA A 255 75.99 -2.29 -33.11
CA ALA A 255 75.31 -3.54 -32.75
C ALA A 255 75.04 -3.62 -31.24
N GLU A 256 75.95 -3.12 -30.40
CA GLU A 256 75.74 -3.02 -28.96
C GLU A 256 74.68 -1.97 -28.60
N ALA A 257 74.65 -0.82 -29.29
CA ALA A 257 73.61 0.18 -29.11
C ALA A 257 72.22 -0.37 -29.51
N ALA A 258 72.15 -1.12 -30.62
CA ALA A 258 70.93 -1.81 -31.05
C ALA A 258 70.46 -2.85 -30.03
N ARG A 259 71.37 -3.66 -29.48
CA ARG A 259 71.04 -4.63 -28.40
C ARG A 259 70.54 -3.93 -27.13
N ARG A 260 71.09 -2.77 -26.76
CA ARG A 260 70.60 -1.99 -25.62
C ARG A 260 69.22 -1.39 -25.88
N ALA A 261 68.93 -0.95 -27.11
CA ALA A 261 67.62 -0.46 -27.49
C ALA A 261 66.57 -1.59 -27.48
N GLU A 262 66.93 -2.77 -28.00
CA GLU A 262 66.09 -3.97 -27.99
C GLU A 262 65.80 -4.45 -26.56
N ALA A 263 66.80 -4.41 -25.67
CA ALA A 263 66.62 -4.73 -24.26
C ALA A 263 65.64 -3.77 -23.57
N ARG A 264 65.73 -2.46 -23.84
CA ARG A 264 64.80 -1.45 -23.31
C ARG A 264 63.37 -1.62 -23.85
N ALA A 265 63.23 -1.92 -25.14
CA ALA A 265 61.93 -2.20 -25.75
C ALA A 265 61.28 -3.46 -25.16
N SER A 266 62.08 -4.51 -24.94
CA SER A 266 61.62 -5.75 -24.30
C SER A 266 61.20 -5.53 -22.85
N GLU A 267 61.92 -4.67 -22.11
CA GLU A 267 61.55 -4.29 -20.75
C GLU A 267 60.26 -3.45 -20.71
N ALA A 268 60.09 -2.52 -21.64
CA ALA A 268 58.86 -1.74 -21.77
C ALA A 268 57.65 -2.61 -22.09
N LEU A 269 57.81 -3.60 -22.98
CA LEU A 269 56.77 -4.59 -23.29
C LEU A 269 56.38 -5.41 -22.06
N ARG A 270 57.36 -5.93 -21.30
CA ARG A 270 57.08 -6.67 -20.06
C ARG A 270 56.34 -5.82 -19.02
N LYS A 271 56.69 -4.53 -18.89
CA LYS A 271 55.99 -3.60 -18.00
C LYS A 271 54.56 -3.32 -18.49
N GLY A 272 54.35 -3.17 -19.79
CA GLY A 272 53.02 -3.02 -20.40
C GLY A 272 52.14 -4.26 -20.20
N GLU A 273 52.68 -5.45 -20.41
CA GLU A 273 51.98 -6.73 -20.16
C GLU A 273 51.60 -6.91 -18.70
N ALA A 274 52.48 -6.52 -17.77
CA ALA A 274 52.19 -6.57 -16.33
C ALA A 274 51.04 -5.62 -15.95
N ALA A 275 51.05 -4.39 -16.47
CA ALA A 275 49.97 -3.42 -16.25
C ALA A 275 48.63 -3.89 -16.85
N LEU A 276 48.66 -4.52 -18.03
CA LEU A 276 47.47 -5.11 -18.65
C LEU A 276 46.91 -6.26 -17.81
N ARG A 277 47.74 -7.17 -17.31
CA ARG A 277 47.29 -8.24 -16.41
C ARG A 277 46.67 -7.69 -15.12
N GLU A 278 47.25 -6.66 -14.54
CA GLU A 278 46.69 -6.00 -13.36
C GLU A 278 45.33 -5.37 -13.65
N SER A 279 45.19 -4.71 -14.80
CA SER A 279 43.91 -4.11 -15.23
C SER A 279 42.84 -5.17 -15.51
N LEU A 280 43.19 -6.31 -16.12
CA LEU A 280 42.30 -7.44 -16.34
C LEU A 280 41.81 -8.04 -15.02
N GLY A 281 42.71 -8.24 -14.05
CA GLY A 281 42.30 -8.72 -12.72
C GLY A 281 41.33 -7.78 -12.00
N LYS A 282 41.46 -6.45 -12.20
CA LYS A 282 40.48 -5.48 -11.68
C LYS A 282 39.12 -5.59 -12.38
N VAL A 283 39.10 -5.83 -13.68
CA VAL A 283 37.86 -6.05 -14.44
C VAL A 283 37.17 -7.33 -13.99
N GLU A 284 37.90 -8.44 -13.85
CA GLU A 284 37.37 -9.70 -13.33
C GLU A 284 36.78 -9.53 -11.92
N GLY A 285 37.43 -8.76 -11.04
CA GLY A 285 36.89 -8.41 -9.72
C GLY A 285 35.55 -7.65 -9.81
N LEU A 286 35.47 -6.66 -10.68
CA LEU A 286 34.23 -5.89 -10.90
C LEU A 286 33.10 -6.73 -11.52
N GLU A 287 33.43 -7.68 -12.40
CA GLU A 287 32.44 -8.62 -12.96
C GLU A 287 31.87 -9.54 -11.86
N LEU A 288 32.72 -9.96 -10.92
CA LEU A 288 32.32 -10.79 -9.78
C LEU A 288 31.42 -10.01 -8.81
N ASP A 289 31.76 -8.75 -8.54
CA ASP A 289 30.93 -7.85 -7.75
C ASP A 289 29.58 -7.56 -8.43
N LEU A 290 29.57 -7.37 -9.75
CA LEU A 290 28.35 -7.17 -10.54
C LEU A 290 27.47 -8.42 -10.52
N ALA A 291 28.06 -9.62 -10.63
CA ALA A 291 27.33 -10.88 -10.53
C ALA A 291 26.71 -11.06 -9.14
N SER A 292 27.44 -10.72 -8.08
CA SER A 292 26.94 -10.73 -6.70
C SER A 292 25.76 -9.76 -6.53
N ALA A 293 25.88 -8.53 -7.01
CA ALA A 293 24.80 -7.54 -6.95
C ALA A 293 23.54 -7.98 -7.72
N ARG A 294 23.69 -8.65 -8.86
CA ARG A 294 22.56 -9.22 -9.63
C ARG A 294 21.87 -10.35 -8.86
N ALA A 295 22.63 -11.20 -8.17
CA ALA A 295 22.08 -12.26 -7.34
C ALA A 295 21.29 -11.67 -6.14
N GLU A 296 21.83 -10.64 -5.48
CA GLU A 296 21.17 -9.89 -4.41
C GLU A 296 19.84 -9.28 -4.88
N LEU A 297 19.86 -8.61 -6.04
CA LEU A 297 18.67 -8.01 -6.64
C LEU A 297 17.60 -9.06 -6.98
N THR A 298 18.01 -10.21 -7.52
CA THR A 298 17.10 -11.33 -7.82
C THR A 298 16.46 -11.87 -6.53
N ARG A 299 17.23 -11.97 -5.45
CA ARG A 299 16.72 -12.38 -4.14
C ARG A 299 15.72 -11.36 -3.60
N GLN A 300 16.03 -10.06 -3.66
CA GLN A 300 15.11 -9.00 -3.22
C GLN A 300 13.81 -9.02 -4.03
N LYS A 301 13.89 -9.23 -5.35
CA LYS A 301 12.71 -9.35 -6.20
C LYS A 301 11.85 -10.55 -5.81
N SER A 302 12.45 -11.71 -5.56
CA SER A 302 11.71 -12.89 -5.12
C SER A 302 11.00 -12.69 -3.77
N LEU A 303 11.62 -11.96 -2.83
CA LEU A 303 11.02 -11.63 -1.54
C LEU A 303 9.83 -10.67 -1.72
N ALA A 304 9.95 -9.67 -2.58
CA ALA A 304 8.86 -8.75 -2.88
C ALA A 304 7.68 -9.46 -3.56
N GLU A 305 7.94 -10.36 -4.51
CA GLU A 305 6.89 -11.18 -5.16
C GLU A 305 6.18 -12.10 -4.16
N MET A 306 6.91 -12.71 -3.21
CA MET A 306 6.29 -13.49 -2.13
C MET A 306 5.44 -12.63 -1.20
N ALA A 307 5.91 -11.43 -0.84
CA ALA A 307 5.14 -10.50 0.00
C ALA A 307 3.87 -10.02 -0.69
N LEU A 308 3.93 -9.75 -2.00
CA LEU A 308 2.77 -9.38 -2.81
C LEU A 308 1.74 -10.52 -2.83
N ARG A 309 2.16 -11.76 -3.10
CA ARG A 309 1.26 -12.93 -3.07
C ARG A 309 0.64 -13.16 -1.71
N ALA A 310 1.39 -12.94 -0.63
CA ALA A 310 0.86 -13.02 0.73
C ALA A 310 -0.24 -11.96 0.95
N LYS A 311 -0.02 -10.73 0.49
CA LYS A 311 -1.02 -9.65 0.57
C LYS A 311 -2.25 -9.91 -0.31
N GLU A 312 -2.05 -10.44 -1.52
CA GLU A 312 -3.16 -10.86 -2.39
C GLU A 312 -3.99 -11.98 -1.74
N ALA A 313 -3.35 -12.93 -1.07
CA ALA A 313 -4.05 -13.98 -0.32
C ALA A 313 -4.82 -13.43 0.89
N GLU A 314 -4.25 -12.48 1.63
CA GLU A 314 -4.95 -11.78 2.73
C GLU A 314 -6.18 -11.02 2.22
N LEU A 315 -6.05 -10.28 1.11
CA LEU A 315 -7.17 -9.56 0.49
C LEU A 315 -8.23 -10.52 -0.05
N GLY A 316 -7.83 -11.65 -0.63
CA GLY A 316 -8.73 -12.71 -1.06
C GLY A 316 -9.53 -13.32 0.11
N ALA A 317 -8.87 -13.59 1.23
CA ALA A 317 -9.49 -14.10 2.44
C ALA A 317 -10.47 -13.07 3.05
N ALA A 318 -10.10 -11.78 3.07
CA ALA A 318 -10.98 -10.71 3.52
C ALA A 318 -12.23 -10.55 2.62
N ALA A 319 -12.06 -10.70 1.30
CA ALA A 319 -13.17 -10.67 0.36
C ALA A 319 -14.11 -11.89 0.49
N GLU A 320 -13.57 -13.08 0.77
CA GLU A 320 -14.40 -14.25 1.10
C GLU A 320 -15.14 -14.06 2.42
N GLN A 321 -14.48 -13.52 3.46
CA GLN A 321 -15.14 -13.19 4.72
C GLN A 321 -16.28 -12.17 4.53
N GLY A 322 -16.07 -11.16 3.67
CA GLY A 322 -17.11 -10.22 3.27
C GLY A 322 -18.31 -10.89 2.61
N ARG A 323 -18.08 -11.82 1.66
CA ARG A 323 -19.16 -12.60 1.03
C ARG A 323 -19.89 -13.51 2.03
N VAL A 324 -19.18 -14.14 2.96
CA VAL A 324 -19.80 -14.95 4.02
C VAL A 324 -20.65 -14.08 4.94
N ALA A 325 -20.21 -12.86 5.25
CA ALA A 325 -20.98 -11.90 6.04
C ALA A 325 -22.25 -11.45 5.30
N GLU A 326 -22.19 -11.22 3.99
CA GLU A 326 -23.37 -10.89 3.17
C GLU A 326 -24.39 -12.03 3.12
N VAL A 327 -23.95 -13.27 2.94
CA VAL A 327 -24.84 -14.45 2.96
C VAL A 327 -25.50 -14.60 4.33
N ARG A 328 -24.74 -14.47 5.42
CA ARG A 328 -25.30 -14.50 6.78
C ARG A 328 -26.28 -13.35 7.01
N ALA A 329 -25.99 -12.15 6.53
CA ALA A 329 -26.91 -11.02 6.63
C ALA A 329 -28.22 -11.27 5.85
N ALA A 330 -28.15 -11.94 4.69
CA ALA A 330 -29.33 -12.35 3.94
C ALA A 330 -30.15 -13.41 4.68
N GLU A 331 -29.49 -14.42 5.27
CA GLU A 331 -30.16 -15.44 6.10
C GLU A 331 -30.85 -14.82 7.32
N VAL A 332 -30.19 -13.88 8.00
CA VAL A 332 -30.77 -13.16 9.14
C VAL A 332 -31.99 -12.32 8.73
N ARG A 333 -31.95 -11.65 7.57
CA ARG A 333 -33.12 -10.94 7.04
C ARG A 333 -34.28 -11.88 6.71
N GLU A 334 -33.99 -13.05 6.15
CA GLU A 334 -35.01 -14.06 5.86
C GLU A 334 -35.64 -14.61 7.15
N GLN A 335 -34.84 -14.89 8.16
CA GLN A 335 -35.31 -15.31 9.48
C GLN A 335 -36.16 -14.24 10.15
N ALA A 336 -35.75 -12.96 10.09
CA ALA A 336 -36.53 -11.85 10.61
C ALA A 336 -37.90 -11.74 9.90
N ALA A 337 -37.92 -11.82 8.57
CA ALA A 337 -39.16 -11.81 7.79
C ALA A 337 -40.06 -13.03 8.05
N ALA A 338 -39.49 -14.18 8.42
CA ALA A 338 -40.26 -15.36 8.82
C ALA A 338 -40.88 -15.17 10.22
N LEU A 339 -40.14 -14.56 11.15
CA LEU A 339 -40.64 -14.24 12.48
C LEU A 339 -41.77 -13.21 12.41
N GLU A 340 -41.63 -12.14 11.63
CA GLU A 340 -42.71 -11.15 11.42
C GLU A 340 -43.99 -11.81 10.91
N ARG A 341 -43.88 -12.66 9.87
CA ARG A 341 -45.02 -13.45 9.37
C ARG A 341 -45.65 -14.34 10.44
N SER A 342 -44.83 -14.98 11.28
CA SER A 342 -45.35 -15.80 12.38
C SER A 342 -46.09 -14.96 13.43
N LEU A 343 -45.61 -13.75 13.70
CA LEU A 343 -46.18 -12.81 14.65
C LEU A 343 -47.49 -12.24 14.14
N GLU A 344 -47.57 -11.92 12.84
CA GLU A 344 -48.81 -11.53 12.17
C GLU A 344 -49.86 -12.64 12.27
N VAL A 345 -49.50 -13.90 11.96
CA VAL A 345 -50.40 -15.05 12.07
C VAL A 345 -50.88 -15.23 13.52
N ALA A 346 -49.97 -15.15 14.49
CA ALA A 346 -50.33 -15.23 15.91
C ALA A 346 -51.25 -14.08 16.35
N SER A 347 -51.02 -12.87 15.84
CA SER A 347 -51.87 -11.71 16.15
C SER A 347 -53.28 -11.83 15.57
N LEU A 348 -53.40 -12.44 14.38
CA LEU A 348 -54.70 -12.72 13.76
C LEU A 348 -55.45 -13.79 14.55
N ALA A 349 -54.77 -14.88 14.93
CA ALA A 349 -55.36 -15.92 15.78
C ALA A 349 -55.85 -15.35 17.12
N ALA A 350 -55.05 -14.50 17.78
CA ALA A 350 -55.45 -13.85 19.03
C ALA A 350 -56.65 -12.90 18.86
N ARG A 351 -56.77 -12.22 17.71
CA ARG A 351 -57.95 -11.40 17.40
C ARG A 351 -59.20 -12.24 17.19
N GLU A 352 -59.09 -13.37 16.49
CA GLU A 352 -60.20 -14.31 16.31
C GLU A 352 -60.66 -14.88 17.65
N GLU A 353 -59.73 -15.28 18.52
CA GLU A 353 -60.06 -15.76 19.88
C GLU A 353 -60.76 -14.68 20.71
N LEU A 354 -60.29 -13.43 20.64
CA LEU A 354 -60.92 -12.30 21.32
C LEU A 354 -62.34 -12.04 20.80
N GLU A 355 -62.54 -12.10 19.49
CA GLU A 355 -63.84 -11.89 18.86
C GLU A 355 -64.85 -12.98 19.28
N VAL A 356 -64.40 -14.25 19.32
CA VAL A 356 -65.20 -15.36 19.84
C VAL A 356 -65.55 -15.15 21.32
N ALA A 357 -64.60 -14.71 22.15
CA ALA A 357 -64.85 -14.42 23.56
C ALA A 357 -65.85 -13.26 23.75
N CYS A 358 -65.75 -12.21 22.94
CA CYS A 358 -66.68 -11.08 22.96
C CYS A 358 -68.10 -11.48 22.53
N LEU A 359 -68.23 -12.34 21.53
CA LEU A 359 -69.53 -12.88 21.12
C LEU A 359 -70.14 -13.74 22.23
N ALA A 360 -69.36 -14.62 22.85
CA ALA A 360 -69.81 -15.42 23.99
C ALA A 360 -70.27 -14.55 25.17
N ALA A 361 -69.53 -13.48 25.50
CA ALA A 361 -69.91 -12.54 26.56
C ALA A 361 -71.21 -11.80 26.24
N ARG A 362 -71.42 -11.39 24.98
CA ARG A 362 -72.68 -10.75 24.53
C ARG A 362 -73.87 -11.69 24.62
N ASP A 363 -73.68 -12.97 24.25
CA ASP A 363 -74.74 -13.96 24.36
C ASP A 363 -75.08 -14.25 25.83
N GLU A 364 -74.08 -14.25 26.71
CA GLU A 364 -74.31 -14.36 28.15
C GLU A 364 -75.09 -13.15 28.71
N GLU A 365 -74.72 -11.92 28.32
CA GLU A 365 -75.47 -10.71 28.69
C GLU A 365 -76.91 -10.73 28.18
N ARG A 366 -77.14 -11.17 26.93
CA ARG A 366 -78.49 -11.37 26.40
C ARG A 366 -79.27 -12.38 27.22
N SER A 367 -78.67 -13.52 27.56
CA SER A 367 -79.34 -14.53 28.39
C SER A 367 -79.71 -13.97 29.77
N ARG A 368 -78.86 -13.12 30.36
CA ARG A 368 -79.15 -12.45 31.64
C ARG A 368 -80.26 -11.42 31.51
N ALA A 369 -80.29 -10.66 30.40
CA ALA A 369 -81.35 -9.71 30.11
C ALA A 369 -82.70 -10.43 29.92
N ASP A 370 -82.75 -11.49 29.13
CA ASP A 370 -83.94 -12.32 28.90
C ASP A 370 -84.44 -12.94 30.22
N ALA A 371 -83.52 -13.41 31.07
CA ALA A 371 -83.87 -13.94 32.40
C ALA A 371 -84.46 -12.84 33.31
N ALA A 372 -83.88 -11.64 33.30
CA ALA A 372 -84.39 -10.50 34.07
C ALA A 372 -85.76 -10.02 33.57
N GLU A 373 -86.01 -10.02 32.26
CA GLU A 373 -87.33 -9.74 31.69
C GLU A 373 -88.36 -10.80 32.08
N ALA A 374 -87.98 -12.08 32.05
CA ALA A 374 -88.85 -13.17 32.51
C ALA A 374 -89.18 -13.07 34.01
N GLU A 375 -88.23 -12.66 34.85
CA GLU A 375 -88.48 -12.39 36.27
C GLU A 375 -89.41 -11.19 36.47
N ARG A 376 -89.24 -10.11 35.70
CA ARG A 376 -90.16 -8.96 35.73
C ARG A 376 -91.58 -9.36 35.34
N ALA A 377 -91.73 -10.12 34.25
CA ALA A 377 -93.04 -10.60 33.81
C ALA A 377 -93.74 -11.44 34.89
N ARG A 378 -93.00 -12.32 35.58
CA ARG A 378 -93.54 -13.10 36.71
C ARG A 378 -93.92 -12.23 37.91
N ALA A 379 -93.13 -11.19 38.19
CA ALA A 379 -93.44 -10.25 39.27
C ALA A 379 -94.68 -9.40 38.98
N GLU A 380 -94.87 -9.00 37.72
CA GLU A 380 -96.09 -8.32 37.25
C GLU A 380 -97.32 -9.23 37.34
N GLU A 381 -97.21 -10.50 36.93
CA GLU A 381 -98.29 -11.49 37.05
C GLU A 381 -98.67 -11.80 38.52
N GLN A 382 -97.74 -11.64 39.47
CA GLN A 382 -98.04 -11.77 40.91
C GLN A 382 -98.70 -10.53 41.52
N LEU A 383 -98.57 -9.37 40.87
CA LEU A 383 -99.14 -8.10 41.32
C LEU A 383 -100.59 -7.91 40.83
N GLU A 384 -100.94 -8.46 39.68
CA GLU A 384 -102.32 -8.59 39.17
C GLU A 384 -103.13 -9.63 39.96
#